data_AF-A0A7C6TCP9-F1
#
_entry.id   AF-A0A7C6TCP9-F1
#
_cell.length_a   1.000
_cell.length_b   1.000
_cell.length_c   1.000
_cell.angle_alpha   90.00
_cell.angle_beta   90.00
_cell.angle_gamma   90.00
#
_symmetry.space_group_name_H-M   'P 1'
#
loop_
_entity.id
_entity.type
_entity.pdbx_description
1 polymer ?
#
loop_
_entity_poly.entity_id
_entity_poly.type
_entity_poly.pdbx_seq_one_letter_code
_entity_poly.pdbx_strand_id
1 'polypeptide(L)'
;MRCSWFRAHGRQLHLDCHLPEFPSAAFKNFDARAFVDQLEKGRVNLVALFAKCHFGNSYYNTKAGHKHQRLPQDLLMETACECRMRGIKTLAYYSLCWDKHAWDENPAWRFMDAEGRTVGEDRPWGTLCMNTPYKDELVIPQLAEIAIGYPVDGFFLDIPMPYIGDNLCFCTFCRRRWKAEYDIDLIPSLPRDLRARLVMRTLVSHLQEIRDLIAGTDPALV
;
A
#
# COMPACT_ATOMS: atom_id res chain seq x y z
N MET A 1 -10.71 6.92 -27.66
CA MET A 1 -10.80 6.69 -26.19
C MET A 1 -10.49 5.23 -25.93
N ARG A 2 -9.36 4.90 -25.29
CA ARG A 2 -9.10 3.51 -24.90
C ARG A 2 -10.15 3.14 -23.85
N CYS A 3 -11.02 2.16 -24.14
CA CYS A 3 -11.82 1.51 -23.10
C CYS A 3 -10.84 0.93 -22.09
N SER A 4 -10.66 1.56 -20.93
CA SER A 4 -9.88 0.93 -19.86
C SER A 4 -10.70 -0.27 -19.38
N TRP A 5 -10.09 -1.45 -19.37
CA TRP A 5 -10.71 -2.67 -18.87
C TRP A 5 -11.38 -2.40 -17.51
N PHE A 6 -10.78 -1.57 -16.66
CA PHE A 6 -11.32 -1.15 -15.37
C PHE A 6 -12.76 -0.63 -15.45
N ARG A 7 -13.10 0.21 -16.44
CA ARG A 7 -14.47 0.75 -16.61
C ARG A 7 -15.47 -0.31 -17.07
N ALA A 8 -15.02 -1.33 -17.81
CA ALA A 8 -15.87 -2.43 -18.24
C ALA A 8 -16.14 -3.45 -17.11
N HIS A 9 -15.34 -3.42 -16.04
CA HIS A 9 -15.42 -4.35 -14.92
C HIS A 9 -16.08 -3.69 -13.70
N GLY A 10 -17.39 -3.46 -13.77
CA GLY A 10 -18.15 -2.76 -12.73
C GLY A 10 -18.60 -3.63 -11.53
N ARG A 11 -18.40 -4.95 -11.56
CA ARG A 11 -18.78 -5.86 -10.46
C ARG A 11 -17.53 -6.17 -9.64
N GLN A 12 -17.12 -5.18 -8.87
CA GLN A 12 -15.86 -5.16 -8.13
C GLN A 12 -16.08 -5.64 -6.69
N LEU A 13 -15.12 -6.39 -6.17
CA LEU A 13 -15.06 -6.78 -4.77
C LEU A 13 -13.73 -6.34 -4.16
N HIS A 14 -13.79 -5.73 -2.99
CA HIS A 14 -12.64 -5.55 -2.12
C HIS A 14 -12.90 -6.37 -0.86
N LEU A 15 -12.10 -7.42 -0.66
CA LEU A 15 -12.19 -8.24 0.54
C LEU A 15 -11.24 -7.68 1.57
N ASP A 16 -11.78 -7.15 2.66
CA ASP A 16 -10.97 -6.63 3.76
C ASP A 16 -10.35 -7.77 4.58
N CYS A 17 -9.01 -7.86 4.57
CA CYS A 17 -8.22 -8.94 5.19
C CYS A 17 -7.07 -8.38 6.05
N HIS A 18 -7.37 -7.45 6.96
CA HIS A 18 -6.40 -7.00 7.96
C HIS A 18 -6.24 -8.05 9.07
N LEU A 19 -5.41 -9.07 8.82
CA LEU A 19 -5.11 -10.13 9.79
C LEU A 19 -3.76 -9.89 10.47
N PRO A 20 -3.74 -9.65 11.80
CA PRO A 20 -2.51 -9.69 12.57
C PRO A 20 -2.02 -11.15 12.69
N GLU A 21 -0.86 -11.36 13.33
CA GLU A 21 -0.26 -12.70 13.49
C GLU A 21 -1.13 -13.69 14.31
N PHE A 22 -2.24 -13.22 14.88
CA PHE A 22 -3.23 -14.00 15.58
C PHE A 22 -4.63 -13.83 14.94
N PRO A 23 -5.46 -14.90 14.92
CA PRO A 23 -5.18 -16.23 15.42
C PRO A 23 -4.29 -17.06 14.48
N SER A 24 -3.48 -17.97 15.04
CA SER A 24 -2.52 -18.79 14.28
C SER A 24 -3.15 -19.71 13.24
N ALA A 25 -4.45 -19.98 13.37
CA ALA A 25 -5.22 -20.83 12.46
C ALA A 25 -5.92 -20.05 11.33
N ALA A 26 -5.72 -18.73 11.21
CA ALA A 26 -6.45 -17.87 10.28
C ALA A 26 -6.43 -18.39 8.82
N PHE A 27 -5.32 -19.00 8.38
CA PHE A 27 -5.17 -19.52 7.01
C PHE A 27 -5.18 -21.05 6.91
N LYS A 28 -5.46 -21.78 8.01
CA LYS A 28 -5.30 -23.24 8.08
C LYS A 28 -6.05 -23.99 6.96
N ASN A 29 -7.20 -23.47 6.55
CA ASN A 29 -8.08 -24.09 5.55
C ASN A 29 -8.32 -23.16 4.34
N PHE A 30 -7.47 -22.15 4.13
CA PHE A 30 -7.63 -21.30 2.95
C PHE A 30 -7.33 -22.10 1.69
N ASP A 31 -8.27 -22.03 0.74
CA ASP A 31 -8.19 -22.68 -0.57
C ASP A 31 -8.51 -21.60 -1.63
N ALA A 32 -7.51 -21.25 -2.43
CA ALA A 32 -7.64 -20.23 -3.47
C ALA A 32 -8.71 -20.58 -4.50
N ARG A 33 -8.82 -21.86 -4.89
CA ARG A 33 -9.81 -22.32 -5.87
C ARG A 33 -11.21 -22.16 -5.28
N ALA A 34 -11.43 -22.66 -4.07
CA ALA A 34 -12.74 -22.55 -3.42
C ALA A 34 -13.14 -21.09 -3.19
N PHE A 35 -12.18 -20.22 -2.89
CA PHE A 35 -12.39 -18.78 -2.78
C PHE A 35 -12.83 -18.17 -4.13
N VAL A 36 -12.09 -18.44 -5.20
CA VAL A 36 -12.41 -17.90 -6.55
C VAL A 36 -13.71 -18.48 -7.10
N ASP A 37 -14.06 -19.73 -6.78
CA ASP A 37 -15.35 -20.33 -7.13
C ASP A 37 -16.52 -19.52 -6.54
N GLN A 38 -16.36 -18.89 -5.36
CA GLN A 38 -17.38 -17.99 -4.80
C GLN A 38 -17.44 -16.66 -5.56
N LEU A 39 -16.30 -16.12 -5.99
CA LEU A 39 -16.25 -14.90 -6.82
C LEU A 39 -17.00 -15.12 -8.15
N GLU A 40 -16.76 -16.26 -8.79
CA GLU A 40 -17.43 -16.64 -10.04
C GLU A 40 -18.94 -16.80 -9.85
N LYS A 41 -19.38 -17.49 -8.80
CA LYS A 41 -20.81 -17.60 -8.42
C LYS A 41 -21.46 -16.22 -8.22
N GLY A 42 -20.74 -15.30 -7.58
CA GLY A 42 -21.15 -13.92 -7.40
C GLY A 42 -21.08 -13.06 -8.66
N ARG A 43 -20.60 -13.63 -9.79
CA ARG A 43 -20.34 -12.93 -11.05
C ARG A 43 -19.37 -11.74 -10.89
N VAL A 44 -18.49 -11.78 -9.89
CA VAL A 44 -17.44 -10.78 -9.69
C VAL A 44 -16.52 -10.81 -10.90
N ASN A 45 -16.16 -9.64 -11.41
CA ASN A 45 -15.25 -9.54 -12.55
C ASN A 45 -13.97 -8.75 -12.24
N LEU A 46 -13.88 -8.14 -11.06
CA LEU A 46 -12.66 -7.54 -10.53
C LEU A 46 -12.58 -7.77 -9.02
N VAL A 47 -11.43 -8.21 -8.52
CA VAL A 47 -11.19 -8.35 -7.07
C VAL A 47 -9.87 -7.71 -6.65
N ALA A 48 -9.88 -6.95 -5.56
CA ALA A 48 -8.66 -6.49 -4.90
C ALA A 48 -8.18 -7.57 -3.91
N LEU A 49 -7.02 -8.16 -4.19
CA LEU A 49 -6.38 -9.21 -3.41
C LEU A 49 -5.32 -8.60 -2.51
N PHE A 50 -5.33 -8.98 -1.23
CA PHE A 50 -4.35 -8.48 -0.27
C PHE A 50 -2.94 -8.94 -0.64
N ALA A 51 -2.07 -7.98 -0.99
CA ALA A 51 -0.64 -8.19 -1.05
C ALA A 51 0.01 -7.82 0.30
N LYS A 52 -0.40 -6.68 0.89
CA LYS A 52 0.08 -6.23 2.20
C LYS A 52 -0.99 -5.46 2.97
N CYS A 53 -1.14 -5.77 4.26
CA CYS A 53 -2.15 -5.15 5.14
C CYS A 53 -1.56 -4.10 6.10
N HIS A 54 -2.41 -3.38 6.83
CA HIS A 54 -2.01 -2.37 7.82
C HIS A 54 -1.13 -2.90 8.97
N PHE A 55 -1.17 -4.20 9.29
CA PHE A 55 -0.26 -4.78 10.29
C PHE A 55 1.19 -4.94 9.77
N GLY A 56 1.46 -4.59 8.51
CA GLY A 56 2.76 -4.80 7.87
C GLY A 56 2.96 -6.23 7.35
N ASN A 57 1.96 -7.09 7.50
CA ASN A 57 1.97 -8.45 7.00
C ASN A 57 1.79 -8.48 5.48
N SER A 58 2.70 -9.17 4.81
CA SER A 58 2.62 -9.50 3.39
C SER A 58 2.01 -10.90 3.21
N TYR A 59 1.13 -11.03 2.23
CA TYR A 59 0.36 -12.25 1.92
C TYR A 59 0.94 -12.98 0.70
N TYR A 60 2.22 -12.74 0.44
CA TYR A 60 3.01 -13.29 -0.65
C TYR A 60 4.46 -13.49 -0.18
N ASN A 61 5.26 -14.20 -0.96
CA ASN A 61 6.67 -14.49 -0.62
C ASN A 61 7.60 -13.29 -0.88
N THR A 62 7.41 -12.21 -0.12
CA THR A 62 8.28 -11.02 -0.17
C THR A 62 9.70 -11.32 0.33
N LYS A 63 10.70 -10.64 -0.23
CA LYS A 63 12.09 -10.59 0.26
C LYS A 63 12.43 -9.28 0.94
N ALA A 64 11.72 -8.19 0.60
CA ALA A 64 11.96 -6.86 1.15
C ALA A 64 11.24 -6.62 2.48
N GLY A 65 10.07 -7.22 2.69
CA GLY A 65 9.24 -6.98 3.87
C GLY A 65 8.96 -8.21 4.71
N HIS A 66 7.97 -8.08 5.59
CA HIS A 66 7.55 -9.14 6.49
C HIS A 66 6.43 -9.97 5.89
N LYS A 67 6.67 -11.28 5.70
CA LYS A 67 5.61 -12.23 5.35
C LYS A 67 4.87 -12.64 6.62
N HIS A 68 3.54 -12.68 6.55
CA HIS A 68 2.71 -13.17 7.65
C HIS A 68 3.20 -14.57 8.11
N GLN A 69 3.64 -14.71 9.35
CA GLN A 69 4.37 -15.90 9.83
C GLN A 69 3.51 -17.17 9.78
N ARG A 70 2.20 -17.01 9.95
CA ARG A 70 1.20 -18.09 9.93
C ARG A 70 0.64 -18.40 8.55
N LEU A 71 1.14 -17.76 7.50
CA LEU A 71 0.75 -18.03 6.11
C LEU A 71 1.87 -18.80 5.39
N PRO A 72 1.84 -20.15 5.37
CA PRO A 72 2.88 -20.93 4.70
C PRO A 72 2.86 -20.73 3.18
N GLN A 73 1.67 -20.61 2.60
CA GLN A 73 1.42 -20.54 1.16
C GLN A 73 1.63 -19.13 0.57
N ASP A 74 1.54 -19.00 -0.75
CA ASP A 74 1.59 -17.71 -1.43
C ASP A 74 0.18 -17.30 -1.87
N LEU A 75 -0.55 -16.67 -0.94
CA LEU A 75 -1.97 -16.38 -1.13
C LEU A 75 -2.21 -15.48 -2.34
N LEU A 76 -1.38 -14.47 -2.55
CA LEU A 76 -1.49 -13.56 -3.70
C LEU A 76 -1.28 -14.33 -5.01
N MET A 77 -0.20 -15.12 -5.12
CA MET A 77 0.10 -15.89 -6.34
C MET A 77 -1.01 -16.88 -6.67
N GLU A 78 -1.40 -17.69 -5.69
CA GLU A 78 -2.39 -18.77 -5.88
C GLU A 78 -3.74 -18.20 -6.27
N THR A 79 -4.21 -17.17 -5.57
CA THR A 79 -5.51 -16.55 -5.83
C THR A 79 -5.52 -15.81 -7.17
N ALA A 80 -4.46 -15.08 -7.50
CA ALA A 80 -4.40 -14.34 -8.76
C ALA A 80 -4.28 -15.28 -9.97
N CYS A 81 -3.58 -16.42 -9.85
CA CYS A 81 -3.59 -17.49 -10.87
C CYS A 81 -5.01 -18.05 -11.11
N GLU A 82 -5.73 -18.39 -10.04
CA GLU A 82 -7.09 -18.93 -10.13
C GLU A 82 -8.08 -17.92 -10.74
N CYS A 83 -7.97 -16.64 -10.37
CA CYS A 83 -8.75 -15.55 -10.98
C CYS A 83 -8.47 -15.41 -12.47
N ARG A 84 -7.19 -15.42 -12.87
CA ARG A 84 -6.77 -15.29 -14.27
C ARG A 84 -7.35 -16.40 -15.15
N MET A 85 -7.36 -17.65 -14.67
CA MET A 85 -7.95 -18.77 -15.41
C MET A 85 -9.45 -18.61 -15.67
N ARG A 86 -10.15 -17.87 -14.82
CA ARG A 86 -11.61 -17.59 -14.95
C ARG A 86 -11.92 -16.22 -15.53
N GLY A 87 -10.90 -15.49 -16.00
CA GLY A 87 -11.08 -14.15 -16.57
C GLY A 87 -11.51 -13.08 -15.57
N ILE A 88 -11.26 -13.29 -14.27
CA ILE A 88 -11.51 -12.30 -13.21
C ILE A 88 -10.26 -11.41 -13.08
N LYS A 89 -10.45 -10.10 -13.19
CA LYS A 89 -9.36 -9.12 -13.04
C LYS A 89 -8.96 -8.96 -11.59
N THR A 90 -7.68 -8.71 -11.34
CA THR A 90 -7.13 -8.62 -9.99
C THR A 90 -6.33 -7.34 -9.77
N LEU A 91 -6.51 -6.72 -8.61
CA LEU A 91 -5.66 -5.64 -8.13
C LEU A 91 -4.87 -6.13 -6.92
N ALA A 92 -3.56 -5.85 -6.87
CA ALA A 92 -2.77 -6.02 -5.66
C ALA A 92 -3.11 -4.89 -4.68
N TYR A 93 -3.84 -5.21 -3.61
CA TYR A 93 -4.08 -4.29 -2.50
C TYR A 93 -2.81 -4.16 -1.66
N TYR A 94 -2.34 -2.93 -1.51
CA TYR A 94 -1.12 -2.60 -0.79
C TYR A 94 -1.38 -1.45 0.18
N SER A 95 -1.24 -1.71 1.48
CA SER A 95 -1.25 -0.67 2.50
C SER A 95 0.02 0.16 2.46
N LEU A 96 -0.10 1.45 2.10
CA LEU A 96 1.01 2.36 1.91
C LEU A 96 1.48 2.99 3.21
N CYS A 97 0.77 3.94 3.81
CA CYS A 97 1.31 4.69 4.99
C CYS A 97 0.97 4.04 6.34
N TRP A 98 0.14 3.01 6.38
CA TRP A 98 -0.19 2.25 7.60
C TRP A 98 0.52 0.90 7.60
N ASP A 99 1.33 0.64 8.61
CA ASP A 99 2.23 -0.51 8.66
C ASP A 99 2.79 -0.72 10.07
N LYS A 100 2.21 -1.67 10.83
CA LYS A 100 2.61 -1.87 12.23
C LYS A 100 4.04 -2.35 12.35
N HIS A 101 4.38 -3.34 11.54
CA HIS A 101 5.66 -4.00 11.59
C HIS A 101 6.80 -3.00 11.30
N ALA A 102 6.71 -2.28 10.18
CA ALA A 102 7.72 -1.28 9.85
C ALA A 102 7.72 -0.10 10.84
N TRP A 103 6.57 0.28 11.41
CA TRP A 103 6.49 1.29 12.46
C TRP A 103 7.22 0.86 13.74
N ASP A 104 7.08 -0.40 14.16
CA ASP A 104 7.75 -0.94 15.34
C ASP A 104 9.26 -1.00 15.15
N GLU A 105 9.70 -1.52 14.00
CA GLU A 105 11.12 -1.78 13.73
C GLU A 105 11.91 -0.51 13.39
N ASN A 106 11.24 0.52 12.85
CA ASN A 106 11.93 1.69 12.31
C ASN A 106 11.36 3.01 12.88
N PRO A 107 11.78 3.42 14.09
CA PRO A 107 11.35 4.69 14.69
C PRO A 107 11.62 5.93 13.82
N ALA A 108 12.68 5.90 13.00
CA ALA A 108 13.04 6.99 12.10
C ALA A 108 12.07 7.18 10.91
N TRP A 109 11.21 6.18 10.62
CA TRP A 109 10.26 6.22 9.51
C TRP A 109 8.89 6.79 9.90
N ARG A 110 8.65 6.94 11.21
CA ARG A 110 7.35 7.31 11.76
C ARG A 110 6.92 8.71 11.33
N PHE A 111 5.62 8.88 11.15
CA PHE A 111 5.03 10.19 11.03
C PHE A 111 5.17 10.94 12.37
N MET A 112 5.64 12.18 12.31
CA MET A 112 5.88 13.01 13.49
C MET A 112 5.04 14.28 13.42
N ASP A 113 4.33 14.62 14.49
CA ASP A 113 3.62 15.89 14.60
C ASP A 113 4.56 17.08 14.89
N ALA A 114 3.97 18.27 15.00
CA ALA A 114 4.69 19.52 15.24
C ALA A 114 5.46 19.55 16.56
N GLU A 115 4.95 18.83 17.57
CA GLU A 115 5.50 18.71 18.91
C GLU A 115 6.60 17.64 19.00
N GLY A 116 6.86 16.92 17.90
CA GLY A 116 7.85 15.85 17.86
C GLY A 116 7.33 14.54 18.46
N ARG A 117 6.01 14.34 18.52
CA ARG A 117 5.38 13.08 18.91
C ARG A 117 5.08 12.25 17.67
N THR A 118 5.23 10.95 17.82
CA THR A 118 4.87 9.93 16.83
C THR A 118 3.36 9.84 16.68
N VAL A 119 2.87 9.75 15.43
CA VAL A 119 1.44 9.59 15.15
C VAL A 119 1.10 8.15 14.84
N GLY A 120 -0.05 7.69 15.35
CA GLY A 120 -0.56 6.33 15.15
C GLY A 120 -0.28 5.36 16.30
N GLU A 121 0.28 5.82 17.42
CA GLU A 121 0.45 5.00 18.65
C GLU A 121 -0.88 4.59 19.28
N ASP A 122 -1.92 5.38 19.09
CA ASP A 122 -3.28 5.14 19.54
C ASP A 122 -4.05 4.15 18.65
N ARG A 123 -3.39 3.57 17.64
CA ARG A 123 -3.99 2.69 16.63
C ARG A 123 -3.22 1.38 16.50
N PRO A 124 -3.85 0.29 16.03
CA PRO A 124 -3.19 -1.00 15.96
C PRO A 124 -2.11 -1.13 14.86
N TRP A 125 -1.97 -0.15 13.96
CA TRP A 125 -1.08 -0.23 12.79
C TRP A 125 0.04 0.83 12.67
N GLY A 126 0.04 1.92 13.44
CA GLY A 126 1.06 2.97 13.27
C GLY A 126 0.99 3.72 11.93
N THR A 127 1.60 4.90 11.85
CA THR A 127 1.67 5.70 10.60
C THR A 127 3.09 6.07 10.23
N LEU A 128 3.45 5.84 8.98
CA LEU A 128 4.78 6.05 8.41
C LEU A 128 4.79 7.21 7.41
N CYS A 129 5.96 7.78 7.21
CA CYS A 129 6.17 8.91 6.32
C CYS A 129 6.91 8.51 5.05
N MET A 130 6.28 8.69 3.89
CA MET A 130 6.84 8.39 2.56
C MET A 130 8.07 9.23 2.18
N ASN A 131 8.40 10.29 2.92
CA ASN A 131 9.64 11.05 2.70
C ASN A 131 10.86 10.45 3.43
N THR A 132 10.64 9.47 4.31
CA THR A 132 11.70 8.76 5.01
C THR A 132 12.19 7.58 4.15
N PRO A 133 13.29 6.90 4.53
CA PRO A 133 13.77 5.74 3.78
C PRO A 133 12.74 4.61 3.66
N TYR A 134 11.65 4.63 4.44
CA TYR A 134 10.48 3.75 4.26
C TYR A 134 10.08 3.50 2.80
N LYS A 135 10.03 4.56 1.99
CA LYS A 135 9.61 4.45 0.59
C LYS A 135 10.62 3.63 -0.22
N ASP A 136 11.90 3.96 -0.10
CA ASP A 136 12.95 3.42 -0.96
C ASP A 136 13.46 2.05 -0.47
N GLU A 137 13.42 1.82 0.85
CA GLU A 137 13.89 0.59 1.48
C GLU A 137 12.81 -0.49 1.59
N LEU A 138 11.52 -0.14 1.66
CA LEU A 138 10.42 -1.11 1.78
C LEU A 138 9.42 -1.02 0.63
N VAL A 139 8.79 0.15 0.42
CA VAL A 139 7.65 0.27 -0.51
C VAL A 139 8.04 -0.05 -1.95
N ILE A 140 9.05 0.62 -2.49
CA ILE A 140 9.49 0.43 -3.88
C ILE A 140 9.92 -1.02 -4.13
N PRO A 141 10.77 -1.64 -3.29
CA PRO A 141 11.11 -3.05 -3.43
C PRO A 141 9.90 -3.99 -3.45
N GLN A 142 8.93 -3.82 -2.54
CA GLN A 142 7.74 -4.67 -2.49
C GLN A 142 6.83 -4.50 -3.71
N LEU A 143 6.61 -3.26 -4.17
CA LEU A 143 5.83 -3.01 -5.38
C LEU A 143 6.52 -3.58 -6.63
N ALA A 144 7.85 -3.52 -6.70
CA ALA A 144 8.62 -4.14 -7.77
C ALA A 144 8.51 -5.67 -7.76
N GLU A 145 8.60 -6.31 -6.58
CA GLU A 145 8.39 -7.77 -6.45
C GLU A 145 7.03 -8.19 -7.03
N ILE A 146 5.97 -7.44 -6.69
CA ILE A 146 4.61 -7.70 -7.16
C ILE A 146 4.53 -7.49 -8.68
N ALA A 147 5.02 -6.35 -9.18
CA ALA A 147 4.95 -6.00 -10.60
C ALA A 147 5.71 -6.98 -11.50
N ILE A 148 6.83 -7.54 -11.03
CA ILE A 148 7.64 -8.51 -11.79
C ILE A 148 7.06 -9.92 -11.68
N GLY A 149 6.67 -10.32 -10.47
CA GLY A 149 6.48 -11.72 -10.13
C GLY A 149 5.04 -12.21 -10.14
N TYR A 150 4.05 -11.31 -10.06
CA TYR A 150 2.69 -11.70 -9.69
C TYR A 150 1.68 -11.47 -10.81
N PRO A 151 0.71 -12.40 -10.97
CA PRO A 151 -0.23 -12.38 -12.07
C PRO A 151 -1.40 -11.39 -11.88
N VAL A 152 -1.12 -10.16 -11.45
CA VAL A 152 -2.12 -9.10 -11.22
C VAL A 152 -2.36 -8.22 -12.45
N ASP A 153 -3.46 -7.47 -12.46
CA ASP A 153 -3.81 -6.53 -13.55
C ASP A 153 -3.60 -5.06 -13.16
N GLY A 154 -3.24 -4.78 -11.91
CA GLY A 154 -2.94 -3.44 -11.42
C GLY A 154 -2.78 -3.41 -9.90
N PHE A 155 -2.72 -2.20 -9.37
CA PHE A 155 -2.53 -1.95 -7.94
C PHE A 155 -3.69 -1.16 -7.34
N PHE A 156 -4.04 -1.51 -6.11
CA PHE A 156 -4.82 -0.66 -5.22
C PHE A 156 -3.87 -0.22 -4.10
N LEU A 157 -3.36 1.01 -4.21
CA LEU A 157 -2.56 1.65 -3.16
C LEU A 157 -3.49 2.30 -2.14
N ASP A 158 -3.61 1.67 -0.97
CA ASP A 158 -4.45 2.18 0.11
C ASP A 158 -3.67 3.05 1.08
N ILE A 159 -4.36 4.02 1.68
CA ILE A 159 -3.81 5.01 2.60
C ILE A 159 -2.54 5.70 2.05
N PRO A 160 -2.59 6.31 0.84
CA PRO A 160 -1.50 7.13 0.36
C PRO A 160 -1.56 8.49 1.05
N MET A 161 -1.21 8.50 2.34
CA MET A 161 -1.53 9.56 3.28
C MET A 161 -0.25 10.30 3.74
N PRO A 162 0.17 11.37 3.04
CA PRO A 162 1.32 12.16 3.45
C PRO A 162 1.01 13.13 4.61
N TYR A 163 -0.20 13.11 5.15
CA TYR A 163 -0.73 14.04 6.14
C TYR A 163 -1.93 13.44 6.88
N ILE A 164 -2.18 13.81 8.14
CA ILE A 164 -3.32 13.29 8.91
C ILE A 164 -4.25 14.45 9.25
N GLY A 165 -5.43 14.50 8.62
CA GLY A 165 -6.36 15.63 8.76
C GLY A 165 -5.79 16.90 8.11
N ASP A 166 -5.48 17.92 8.92
CA ASP A 166 -4.77 19.14 8.46
C ASP A 166 -3.27 19.12 8.86
N ASN A 167 -2.77 18.02 9.43
CA ASN A 167 -1.42 17.94 10.01
C ASN A 167 -0.37 17.42 9.01
N LEU A 168 0.78 18.10 8.99
CA LEU A 168 1.98 17.71 8.25
C LEU A 168 2.86 16.78 9.08
N CYS A 169 3.72 16.01 8.41
CA CYS A 169 4.81 15.32 9.09
C CYS A 169 6.00 16.28 9.27
N PHE A 170 6.42 16.51 10.50
CA PHE A 170 7.53 17.38 10.88
C PHE A 170 8.86 16.64 11.12
N CYS A 171 8.97 15.40 10.63
CA CYS A 171 10.22 14.64 10.71
C CYS A 171 11.36 15.36 9.97
N THR A 172 12.60 14.98 10.29
CA THR A 172 13.81 15.59 9.71
C THR A 172 13.84 15.52 8.18
N PHE A 173 13.32 14.43 7.59
CA PHE A 173 13.23 14.25 6.14
C PHE A 173 12.24 15.22 5.49
N CYS A 174 11.06 15.40 6.08
CA CYS A 174 10.10 16.40 5.61
C CYS A 174 10.67 17.81 5.70
N ARG A 175 11.29 18.18 6.83
CA ARG A 175 11.92 19.50 6.98
C ARG A 175 12.98 19.77 5.90
N ARG A 176 13.85 18.78 5.64
CA ARG A 176 14.87 18.85 4.58
C ARG A 176 14.24 18.99 3.20
N ARG A 177 13.26 18.15 2.86
CA ARG A 177 12.57 18.18 1.56
C ARG A 177 11.90 19.53 1.33
N TRP A 178 11.20 20.06 2.34
CA TRP A 178 10.50 21.34 2.24
C TRP A 178 11.47 22.49 1.98
N LYS A 179 12.58 22.52 2.71
CA LYS A 179 13.62 23.53 2.51
C LYS A 179 14.25 23.42 1.12
N ALA A 180 14.53 22.19 0.66
CA ALA A 180 15.16 21.96 -0.63
C ALA A 180 14.24 22.24 -1.84
N GLU A 181 12.97 21.84 -1.77
CA GLU A 181 12.03 21.93 -2.89
C GLU A 181 11.30 23.27 -2.98
N TYR A 182 11.05 23.92 -1.84
CA TYR A 182 10.18 25.09 -1.77
C TYR A 182 10.85 26.32 -1.14
N ASP A 183 12.07 26.19 -0.62
CA ASP A 183 12.75 27.22 0.20
C ASP A 183 11.91 27.69 1.39
N ILE A 184 11.11 26.78 1.97
CA ILE A 184 10.22 27.06 3.10
C ILE A 184 10.64 26.24 4.32
N ASP A 185 10.76 26.90 5.46
CA ASP A 185 10.89 26.23 6.74
C ASP A 185 9.54 25.65 7.18
N LEU A 186 9.54 24.35 7.42
CA LEU A 186 8.34 23.62 7.83
C LEU A 186 7.99 23.95 9.29
N ILE A 187 7.02 24.86 9.47
CA ILE A 187 6.53 25.33 10.78
C ILE A 187 5.02 25.09 10.96
N PRO A 188 4.52 24.92 12.20
CA PRO A 188 3.11 24.58 12.44
C PRO A 188 2.12 25.67 12.00
N SER A 189 2.58 26.93 12.01
CA SER A 189 1.80 28.13 11.67
C SER A 189 1.69 28.41 10.17
N LEU A 190 2.16 27.51 9.29
CA LEU A 190 2.02 27.68 7.85
C LEU A 190 0.54 27.84 7.44
N PRO A 191 0.22 28.75 6.51
CA PRO A 191 -1.14 28.95 6.01
C PRO A 191 -1.77 27.64 5.51
N ARG A 192 -3.04 27.42 5.85
CA ARG A 192 -3.74 26.16 5.56
C ARG A 192 -3.76 25.81 4.06
N ASP A 193 -3.96 26.79 3.20
CA ASP A 193 -3.97 26.64 1.75
C ASP A 193 -2.59 26.24 1.20
N LEU A 194 -1.53 26.82 1.74
CA LEU A 194 -0.16 26.48 1.39
C LEU A 194 0.17 25.04 1.83
N ARG A 195 -0.20 24.67 3.07
CA ARG A 195 -0.03 23.29 3.58
C ARG A 195 -0.73 22.29 2.66
N ALA A 196 -2.00 22.51 2.34
CA ALA A 196 -2.77 21.61 1.47
C ALA A 196 -2.11 21.46 0.09
N ARG A 197 -1.65 22.56 -0.52
CA ARG A 197 -1.02 22.53 -1.85
C ARG A 197 0.28 21.73 -1.86
N LEU A 198 1.17 21.97 -0.89
CA LEU A 198 2.49 21.33 -0.83
C LEU A 198 2.37 19.84 -0.49
N VAL A 199 1.42 19.48 0.36
CA VAL A 199 1.07 18.10 0.66
C VAL A 199 0.57 17.37 -0.58
N MET A 200 -0.39 17.95 -1.30
CA MET A 200 -0.93 17.34 -2.51
C MET A 200 0.14 17.19 -3.58
N ARG A 201 1.04 18.18 -3.72
CA ARG A 201 2.19 18.09 -4.62
C ARG A 201 3.13 16.93 -4.23
N THR A 202 3.43 16.79 -2.94
CA THR A 202 4.27 15.71 -2.42
C THR A 202 3.61 14.34 -2.64
N LEU A 203 2.30 14.23 -2.39
CA LEU A 203 1.52 13.03 -2.67
C LEU A 203 1.60 12.63 -4.14
N VAL A 204 1.32 13.58 -5.03
CA VAL A 204 1.35 13.35 -6.48
C VAL A 204 2.75 12.95 -6.94
N SER A 205 3.81 13.56 -6.40
CA SER A 205 5.21 13.15 -6.68
C SER A 205 5.42 11.67 -6.32
N HIS A 206 5.07 11.27 -5.10
CA HIS A 206 5.25 9.87 -4.66
C HIS A 206 4.44 8.89 -5.49
N LEU A 207 3.18 9.21 -5.80
CA LEU A 207 2.33 8.35 -6.62
C LEU A 207 2.81 8.28 -8.07
N GLN A 208 3.36 9.37 -8.61
CA GLN A 208 3.95 9.38 -9.94
C GLN A 208 5.22 8.52 -9.99
N GLU A 209 6.10 8.65 -9.00
CA GLU A 209 7.30 7.81 -8.89
C GLU A 209 6.95 6.32 -8.80
N ILE A 210 5.94 5.96 -7.99
CA ILE A 210 5.42 4.59 -7.90
C ILE A 210 4.84 4.14 -9.25
N ARG A 211 4.04 4.99 -9.90
CA ARG A 211 3.47 4.69 -11.22
C ARG A 211 4.57 4.45 -12.25
N ASP A 212 5.61 5.29 -12.28
CA ASP A 212 6.69 5.20 -13.25
C ASP A 212 7.54 3.95 -13.04
N LEU A 213 7.77 3.56 -11.77
CA LEU A 213 8.40 2.29 -11.41
C LEU A 213 7.59 1.09 -11.96
N ILE A 214 6.29 1.06 -11.69
CA ILE A 214 5.41 -0.03 -12.14
C ILE A 214 5.35 -0.06 -13.66
N ALA A 215 5.18 1.10 -14.30
CA ALA A 215 5.14 1.23 -15.76
C ALA A 215 6.45 0.80 -16.43
N GLY A 216 7.60 1.10 -15.79
CA GLY A 216 8.92 0.66 -16.25
C GLY A 216 9.13 -0.84 -16.12
N THR A 217 8.37 -1.51 -15.25
CA THR A 217 8.40 -2.97 -15.06
C THR A 217 7.45 -3.67 -16.02
N ASP A 218 6.17 -3.30 -15.98
CA ASP A 218 5.13 -3.77 -16.89
C ASP A 218 4.14 -2.62 -17.20
N PRO A 219 4.19 -2.05 -18.41
CA PRO A 219 3.28 -0.99 -18.83
C PRO A 219 1.80 -1.39 -18.80
N ALA A 220 1.46 -2.68 -18.77
CA ALA A 220 0.07 -3.14 -18.73
C ALA A 220 -0.60 -2.93 -17.35
N LEU A 221 0.19 -2.68 -16.30
CA LEU A 221 -0.29 -2.49 -14.93
C LEU A 221 -0.73 -1.05 -14.60
N VAL A 222 -0.62 -0.11 -15.55
CA VAL A 222 -0.83 1.35 -15.33
C VAL A 222 -1.75 2.05 -16.33
#